data_AF-A0A4U0ZPY9-F1
#
_entry.id   AF-A0A4U0ZPY9-F1
#
_cell.length_a   1.000
_cell.length_b   1.000
_cell.length_c   1.000
_cell.angle_alpha   90.00
_cell.angle_beta   90.00
_cell.angle_gamma   90.00
#
_symmetry.space_group_name_H-M   'P 1'
#
loop_
_entity.id
_entity.type
_entity.pdbx_description
1 polymer ?
#
loop_
_entity_poly.entity_id
_entity_poly.type
_entity_poly.pdbx_seq_one_letter_code
_entity_poly.pdbx_strand_id
1 'polypeptide(L)'
;MSERIRIESDGKILCSCESVIIIPEIAIKEPGYIHVMTTKDQAHAKHEYHAMAQMAYFQYQDEELEITEVKNTIIIASKEESVTLDGGMLLAREPSGGFLVFVQPMQNKKKLLETGYRYCTRWVRLDI
;
A
#
# COMPACT_ATOMS: atom_id res chain seq x y z
N MET A 1 -17.58 14.29 -8.73
CA MET A 1 -16.28 13.71 -9.12
C MET A 1 -15.83 12.87 -7.94
N SER A 2 -15.62 11.57 -8.12
CA SER A 2 -15.15 10.71 -7.04
C SER A 2 -13.79 11.18 -6.57
N GLU A 3 -13.66 11.38 -5.25
CA GLU A 3 -12.39 11.66 -4.58
C GLU A 3 -11.41 10.54 -4.92
N ARG A 4 -10.14 10.86 -5.20
CA ARG A 4 -9.11 9.86 -5.54
C ARG A 4 -7.87 10.10 -4.71
N ILE A 5 -7.19 9.02 -4.35
CA ILE A 5 -5.87 9.07 -3.75
C ILE A 5 -4.84 9.20 -4.86
N ARG A 6 -4.01 10.22 -4.79
CA ARG A 6 -2.95 10.50 -5.78
C ARG A 6 -1.62 10.02 -5.22
N ILE A 7 -0.89 9.25 -6.02
CA ILE A 7 0.47 8.80 -5.70
C ILE A 7 1.41 9.48 -6.69
N GLU A 8 2.39 10.20 -6.17
CA GLU A 8 3.34 10.96 -6.96
C GLU A 8 4.78 10.80 -6.46
N SER A 9 5.73 11.02 -7.37
CA SER A 9 7.15 11.03 -7.07
C SER A 9 7.84 12.01 -8.00
N ASP A 10 8.71 12.87 -7.46
CA ASP A 10 9.46 13.87 -8.23
C ASP A 10 8.58 14.75 -9.13
N GLY A 11 7.45 15.20 -8.57
CA GLY A 11 6.47 16.04 -9.28
C GLY A 11 5.68 15.32 -10.38
N LYS A 12 5.88 14.01 -10.60
CA LYS A 12 5.14 13.20 -11.57
C LYS A 12 4.12 12.32 -10.87
N ILE A 13 2.92 12.25 -11.45
CA ILE A 13 1.89 11.31 -11.01
C ILE A 13 2.30 9.91 -11.45
N LEU A 14 2.43 9.00 -10.48
CA LEU A 14 2.65 7.59 -10.75
C LEU A 14 1.32 6.89 -11.05
N CYS A 15 0.31 7.12 -10.21
CA CYS A 15 -1.04 6.62 -10.44
C CYS A 15 -2.10 7.39 -9.61
N SER A 16 -3.37 7.08 -9.86
CA SER A 16 -4.50 7.51 -9.01
C SER A 16 -5.33 6.30 -8.63
N CYS A 17 -5.58 6.12 -7.34
CA CYS A 17 -6.16 4.90 -6.78
C CYS A 17 -7.36 5.18 -5.87
N GLU A 18 -8.12 4.13 -5.58
CA GLU A 18 -9.24 4.17 -4.63
C GLU A 18 -8.83 3.64 -3.25
N SER A 19 -7.84 2.76 -3.19
CA SER A 19 -7.32 2.17 -1.95
C SER A 19 -5.81 2.03 -2.02
N VAL A 20 -5.12 2.32 -0.92
CA VAL A 20 -3.67 2.16 -0.80
C VAL A 20 -3.29 1.65 0.58
N ILE A 21 -2.29 0.77 0.62
CA ILE A 21 -1.59 0.35 1.83
C ILE A 21 -0.16 0.87 1.72
N ILE A 22 0.26 1.66 2.70
CA ILE A 22 1.59 2.26 2.78
C ILE A 22 2.35 1.49 3.86
N ILE A 23 3.45 0.86 3.48
CA ILE A 23 4.28 0.01 4.34
C ILE A 23 5.68 0.62 4.41
N PRO A 24 5.92 1.55 5.36
CA PRO A 24 7.25 2.10 5.59
C PRO A 24 8.26 1.03 5.99
N GLU A 25 9.54 1.26 5.74
CA GLU A 25 10.61 0.35 6.16
C GLU A 25 10.59 0.08 7.67
N ILE A 26 10.33 1.14 8.47
CA ILE A 26 10.21 1.04 9.94
C ILE A 26 9.13 0.05 10.38
N ALA A 27 8.11 -0.19 9.54
CA ALA A 27 7.03 -1.12 9.86
C ALA A 27 7.50 -2.57 10.03
N ILE A 28 8.66 -2.94 9.45
CA ILE A 28 9.27 -4.26 9.66
C ILE A 28 9.55 -4.51 11.14
N LYS A 29 9.88 -3.45 11.89
CA LYS A 29 10.11 -3.50 13.34
C LYS A 29 8.85 -3.13 14.11
N GLU A 30 8.13 -2.11 13.64
CA GLU A 30 7.01 -1.49 14.33
C GLU A 30 5.78 -1.38 13.42
N PRO A 31 4.94 -2.43 13.32
CA PRO A 31 3.84 -2.49 12.36
C PRO A 31 2.80 -1.36 12.48
N GLY A 32 2.74 -0.66 13.62
CA GLY A 32 1.85 0.48 13.84
C GLY A 32 2.12 1.70 12.93
N TYR A 33 3.25 1.72 12.21
CA TYR A 33 3.54 2.73 11.20
C TYR A 33 2.91 2.46 9.83
N ILE A 34 2.26 1.30 9.63
CA ILE A 34 1.50 1.04 8.41
C ILE A 34 0.31 2.00 8.36
N HIS A 35 0.16 2.68 7.22
CA HIS A 35 -0.96 3.56 6.95
C HIS A 35 -1.81 2.99 5.82
N VAL A 36 -3.12 3.18 5.89
CA VAL A 36 -4.05 2.78 4.83
C VAL A 36 -4.96 3.95 4.51
N MET A 37 -5.32 4.09 3.24
CA MET A 37 -6.30 5.09 2.81
C MET A 37 -7.26 4.44 1.82
N THR A 38 -8.54 4.80 1.90
CA THR A 38 -9.52 4.43 0.87
C THR A 38 -10.52 5.54 0.66
N THR A 39 -11.03 5.64 -0.55
CA THR A 39 -12.14 6.53 -0.93
C THR A 39 -13.49 5.82 -0.84
N LYS A 40 -13.52 4.55 -0.42
CA LYS A 40 -14.72 3.73 -0.23
C LYS A 40 -15.22 3.80 1.20
N ASP A 41 -16.43 3.27 1.42
CA ASP A 41 -17.03 3.20 2.76
C ASP A 41 -16.15 2.40 3.73
N GLN A 42 -15.89 2.98 4.91
CA GLN A 42 -14.96 2.46 5.90
C GLN A 42 -15.36 1.09 6.44
N ALA A 43 -16.66 0.76 6.44
CA ALA A 43 -17.18 -0.50 7.00
C ALA A 43 -16.59 -1.77 6.35
N HIS A 44 -16.20 -1.69 5.06
CA HIS A 44 -15.63 -2.83 4.32
C HIS A 44 -14.14 -2.68 4.00
N ALA A 45 -13.54 -1.53 4.31
CA ALA A 45 -12.18 -1.19 3.92
C ALA A 45 -11.13 -2.21 4.42
N LYS A 46 -11.27 -2.70 5.66
CA LYS A 46 -10.31 -3.67 6.24
C LYS A 46 -10.24 -5.01 5.50
N HIS A 47 -11.36 -5.48 4.95
CA HIS A 47 -11.39 -6.72 4.17
C HIS A 47 -10.71 -6.52 2.82
N GLU A 48 -10.89 -5.35 2.20
CA GLU A 48 -10.19 -4.97 0.97
C GLU A 48 -8.68 -4.88 1.20
N TYR A 49 -8.22 -4.21 2.26
CA TYR A 49 -6.80 -4.14 2.58
C TYR A 49 -6.19 -5.53 2.84
N HIS A 50 -6.93 -6.38 3.56
CA HIS A 50 -6.49 -7.76 3.77
C HIS A 50 -6.39 -8.53 2.44
N ALA A 51 -7.38 -8.42 1.55
CA ALA A 51 -7.33 -9.06 0.23
C ALA A 51 -6.15 -8.55 -0.61
N MET A 52 -5.91 -7.22 -0.63
CA MET A 52 -4.78 -6.61 -1.32
C MET A 52 -3.43 -7.12 -0.78
N ALA A 53 -3.25 -7.11 0.54
CA ALA A 53 -2.01 -7.56 1.16
C ALA A 53 -1.78 -9.07 0.99
N GLN A 54 -2.85 -9.87 1.09
CA GLN A 54 -2.81 -11.31 0.86
C GLN A 54 -2.42 -11.63 -0.58
N MET A 55 -3.08 -11.01 -1.55
CA MET A 55 -2.80 -11.20 -2.97
C MET A 55 -1.34 -10.85 -3.29
N ALA A 56 -0.86 -9.67 -2.86
CA ALA A 56 0.53 -9.28 -3.08
C ALA A 56 1.53 -10.24 -2.44
N TYR A 57 1.26 -10.70 -1.21
CA TYR A 57 2.16 -11.62 -0.52
C TYR A 57 2.28 -12.97 -1.23
N PHE A 58 1.17 -13.56 -1.67
CA PHE A 58 1.19 -14.85 -2.35
C PHE A 58 1.70 -14.74 -3.80
N GLN A 59 1.28 -13.73 -4.56
CA GLN A 59 1.83 -13.50 -5.91
C GLN A 59 3.35 -13.28 -5.88
N TYR A 60 3.88 -12.64 -4.83
CA TYR A 60 5.33 -12.51 -4.67
C TYR A 60 6.02 -13.84 -4.38
N GLN A 61 5.38 -14.74 -3.62
CA GLN A 61 5.92 -16.08 -3.36
C GLN A 61 5.92 -16.96 -4.60
N ASP A 62 4.91 -16.78 -5.45
CA ASP A 62 4.75 -17.49 -6.71
C ASP A 62 5.54 -16.85 -7.87
N GLU A 63 6.32 -15.79 -7.59
CA GLU A 63 7.10 -15.01 -8.57
C GLU A 63 6.25 -14.34 -9.66
N GLU A 64 4.96 -14.14 -9.40
CA GLU A 64 3.98 -13.52 -10.31
C GLU A 64 3.76 -12.03 -10.04
N LEU A 65 4.23 -11.49 -8.91
CA LEU A 65 4.00 -10.09 -8.55
C LEU A 65 4.90 -9.14 -9.34
N GLU A 66 4.28 -8.31 -10.16
CA GLU A 66 4.96 -7.18 -10.80
C GLU A 66 5.19 -6.04 -9.78
N ILE A 67 6.45 -5.70 -9.56
CA ILE A 67 6.86 -4.63 -8.64
C ILE A 67 7.62 -3.55 -9.41
N THR A 68 7.12 -2.32 -9.34
CA THR A 68 7.78 -1.15 -9.93
C THR A 68 8.70 -0.48 -8.92
N GLU A 69 9.98 -0.34 -9.24
CA GLU A 69 10.92 0.39 -8.38
C GLU A 69 10.83 1.90 -8.63
N VAL A 70 10.74 2.69 -7.56
CA VAL A 70 10.66 4.16 -7.62
C VAL A 70 11.78 4.73 -6.75
N LYS A 71 12.74 5.40 -7.38
CA LYS A 71 13.98 5.84 -6.71
C LYS A 71 13.80 7.03 -5.77
N ASN A 72 12.80 7.86 -6.04
CA ASN A 72 12.60 9.12 -5.34
C ASN A 72 11.54 8.95 -4.23
N THR A 73 11.48 9.92 -3.33
CA THR A 73 10.43 9.99 -2.30
C THR A 73 9.05 9.93 -2.95
N ILE A 74 8.14 9.21 -2.30
CA ILE A 74 6.77 9.03 -2.78
C ILE A 74 5.83 9.83 -1.87
N ILE A 75 4.98 10.64 -2.47
CA ILE A 75 3.94 11.40 -1.77
C ILE A 75 2.60 10.75 -2.11
N ILE A 76 1.83 10.40 -1.08
CA ILE A 76 0.51 9.80 -1.18
C ILE A 76 -0.47 10.78 -0.56
N ALA A 77 -1.36 11.34 -1.37
CA ALA A 77 -2.30 12.37 -0.92
C ALA A 77 -3.75 11.98 -1.21
N SER A 78 -4.59 12.12 -0.19
CA SER A 78 -6.05 12.17 -0.31
C SER A 78 -6.51 13.62 -0.09
N LYS A 79 -7.82 13.87 0.00
CA LYS A 79 -8.32 15.20 0.40
C LYS A 79 -8.05 15.51 1.87
N GLU A 80 -8.05 14.49 2.72
CA GLU A 80 -8.01 14.65 4.17
C GLU A 80 -6.59 14.63 4.71
N GLU A 81 -5.69 13.91 4.04
CA GLU A 81 -4.34 13.70 4.52
C GLU A 81 -3.32 13.53 3.39
N SER A 82 -2.05 13.72 3.75
CA SER A 82 -0.90 13.46 2.90
C SER A 82 0.18 12.76 3.69
N VAL A 83 0.70 11.66 3.13
CA VAL A 83 1.76 10.84 3.72
C VAL A 83 2.97 10.85 2.79
N THR A 84 4.13 11.12 3.36
CA THR A 84 5.42 11.03 2.66
C THR A 84 6.08 9.70 3.01
N LEU A 85 6.44 8.93 1.99
CA LEU A 85 7.15 7.66 2.11
C LEU A 85 8.59 7.83 1.65
N ASP A 86 9.51 7.81 2.62
CA ASP A 86 10.97 7.87 2.44
C ASP A 86 11.63 6.58 2.96
N GLY A 87 11.15 5.46 2.42
CA GLY A 87 11.67 4.12 2.64
C GLY A 87 10.51 3.13 2.76
N GLY A 88 10.40 2.17 1.85
CA GLY A 88 9.43 1.08 1.97
C GLY A 88 8.69 0.72 0.68
N MET A 89 7.43 0.31 0.82
CA MET A 89 6.57 -0.21 -0.24
C MET A 89 5.16 0.37 -0.14
N LEU A 90 4.47 0.46 -1.27
CA LEU A 90 3.04 0.69 -1.31
C LEU A 90 2.31 -0.31 -2.23
N LEU A 91 1.09 -0.65 -1.83
CA LEU A 91 0.16 -1.48 -2.57
C LEU A 91 -1.05 -0.62 -2.93
N ALA A 92 -1.36 -0.45 -4.21
CA ALA A 92 -2.43 0.43 -4.66
C ALA A 92 -3.44 -0.32 -5.53
N ARG A 93 -4.72 -0.01 -5.33
CA ARG A 93 -5.83 -0.51 -6.15
C ARG A 93 -6.44 0.62 -6.96
N GLU A 94 -6.32 0.54 -8.27
CA GLU A 94 -6.90 1.52 -9.19
C GLU A 94 -8.42 1.35 -9.31
N PRO A 95 -9.16 2.41 -9.71
CA PRO A 95 -10.59 2.32 -9.99
C PRO A 95 -10.96 1.30 -11.08
N SER A 96 -10.03 1.05 -12.01
CA SER A 96 -10.17 0.05 -13.08
C SER A 96 -10.10 -1.40 -12.57
N GLY A 97 -9.73 -1.60 -11.30
CA GLY A 97 -9.37 -2.91 -10.75
C GLY A 97 -7.89 -3.26 -10.93
N GLY A 98 -7.09 -2.39 -11.53
CA GLY A 98 -5.64 -2.55 -11.61
C GLY A 98 -4.99 -2.62 -10.22
N PHE A 99 -3.98 -3.48 -10.07
CA PHE A 99 -3.21 -3.60 -8.85
C PHE A 99 -1.76 -3.21 -9.13
N LEU A 100 -1.27 -2.21 -8.40
CA LEU A 100 0.06 -1.65 -8.58
C LEU A 100 0.85 -1.79 -7.29
N VAL A 101 2.09 -2.24 -7.42
CA VAL A 101 3.04 -2.30 -6.30
C VAL A 101 4.24 -1.45 -6.63
N PHE A 102 4.53 -0.49 -5.75
CA PHE A 102 5.73 0.32 -5.85
C PHE A 102 6.61 0.08 -4.64
N VAL A 103 7.92 0.06 -4.86
CA VAL A 103 8.91 -0.11 -3.79
C VAL A 103 10.07 0.84 -4.02
N GLN A 104 10.63 1.37 -2.93
CA GLN A 104 11.88 2.10 -3.04
C GLN A 104 13.09 1.16 -3.13
N PRO A 105 14.24 1.63 -3.65
CA PRO A 105 15.43 0.80 -3.83
C PRO A 105 15.95 0.22 -2.51
N MET A 106 16.68 -0.90 -2.60
CA MET A 106 17.36 -1.56 -1.48
C MET A 106 16.45 -2.11 -0.36
N GLN A 107 15.13 -2.06 -0.54
CA GLN A 107 14.17 -2.55 0.42
C GLN A 107 14.04 -4.08 0.43
N ASN A 108 13.82 -4.66 1.61
CA ASN A 108 13.52 -6.09 1.74
C ASN A 108 12.05 -6.38 1.41
N LYS A 109 11.77 -6.54 0.11
CA LYS A 109 10.42 -6.77 -0.45
C LYS A 109 9.63 -7.86 0.28
N LYS A 110 10.27 -9.02 0.51
CA LYS A 110 9.66 -10.15 1.23
C LYS A 110 9.20 -9.75 2.62
N LYS A 111 10.07 -9.10 3.40
CA LYS A 111 9.71 -8.68 4.76
C LYS A 111 8.62 -7.62 4.78
N LEU A 112 8.65 -6.66 3.85
CA LEU A 112 7.60 -5.64 3.75
C LEU A 112 6.23 -6.25 3.46
N LEU A 113 6.16 -7.14 2.46
CA LEU A 113 4.93 -7.85 2.11
C LEU A 113 4.42 -8.73 3.26
N GLU A 114 5.31 -9.47 3.91
CA GLU A 114 4.96 -10.29 5.07
C GLU A 114 4.41 -9.44 6.22
N THR A 115 5.06 -8.31 6.52
CA THR A 115 4.61 -7.37 7.56
C THR A 115 3.24 -6.78 7.23
N GLY A 116 3.04 -6.31 5.99
CA GLY A 116 1.75 -5.78 5.53
C GLY A 116 0.64 -6.81 5.63
N TYR A 117 0.88 -8.04 5.17
CA TYR A 117 -0.06 -9.14 5.27
C TYR A 117 -0.42 -9.45 6.72
N ARG A 118 0.58 -9.65 7.60
CA ARG A 118 0.35 -9.93 9.03
C ARG A 118 -0.43 -8.81 9.72
N TYR A 119 -0.14 -7.55 9.40
CA TYR A 119 -0.86 -6.40 9.92
C TYR A 119 -2.34 -6.45 9.54
N CYS A 120 -2.66 -6.57 8.26
CA CYS A 120 -4.04 -6.64 7.79
C CYS A 120 -4.79 -7.87 8.30
N THR A 121 -4.11 -9.03 8.41
CA THR A 121 -4.73 -10.26 8.98
C THR A 121 -5.10 -10.07 10.45
N ARG A 122 -4.24 -9.41 11.24
CA ARG A 122 -4.55 -9.10 12.65
C ARG A 122 -5.73 -8.13 12.75
N TRP A 123 -5.75 -7.10 11.91
CA TRP A 123 -6.82 -6.11 11.90
C TRP A 123 -8.19 -6.74 11.63
N VAL A 124 -8.31 -7.57 10.60
CA VAL A 124 -9.57 -8.28 10.30
C VAL A 124 -9.96 -9.24 11.43
N ARG A 125 -9.00 -9.95 12.05
CA ARG A 125 -9.29 -10.92 13.13
C ARG A 125 -9.73 -10.28 14.45
N LEU A 126 -9.19 -9.11 14.77
CA LEU A 126 -9.44 -8.45 16.06
C LEU A 126 -10.65 -7.50 16.04
N ASP A 127 -11.28 -7.33 14.87
CA ASP A 127 -12.41 -6.41 14.64
C ASP A 127 -12.16 -4.97 15.13
N ILE A 128 -10.89 -4.55 15.14
CA ILE A 128 -10.45 -3.19 15.49
C ILE A 128 -10.82 -2.21 14.36
#